data_AF-A0A2V5Q5R1-F1
#
_entry.id   AF-A0A2V5Q5R1-F1
#
_cell.length_a   1.000
_cell.length_b   1.000
_cell.length_c   1.000
_cell.angle_alpha   90.00
_cell.angle_beta   90.00
_cell.angle_gamma   90.00
#
_symmetry.space_group_name_H-M   'P 1'
#
loop_
_entity.id
_entity.type
_entity.pdbx_description
1 polymer ?
#
loop_
_entity_poly.entity_id
_entity_poly.type
_entity_poly.pdbx_seq_one_letter_code
_entity_poly.pdbx_strand_id
1 'polypeptide(L)'
;MKMTKKILVLTLISAATLSAWAAYNQNIIAIFGSGNPDIGWTTDTNNGIVLGLRGKDRVNSSTANINGVYGPYATGVVPPNNNRATWNWEFSINSGSVNLSTYDYYVGIDTDPSKCINYTVVDALTNWTDNSYGNNGTANGQGVEGTSGPTDNYATIYNIAQQSQNLVFAGGNPTLPGTYSYELYAVAKGNGPTGVRLASVGITVVVGTGGAFCVPTTANQCKNGGWMTRTRANGSTFKNQGDCIQYVNTGH
;
A
#
# COMPACT_ATOMS: atom_id res chain seq x y z
N MET A 1 41.40 -24.89 3.74
CA MET A 1 40.04 -25.09 3.16
C MET A 1 39.26 -23.80 3.35
N LYS A 2 39.14 -22.96 2.31
CA LYS A 2 38.43 -21.68 2.38
C LYS A 2 36.92 -21.95 2.27
N MET A 3 36.18 -21.85 3.37
CA MET A 3 34.72 -21.82 3.33
C MET A 3 34.27 -20.42 2.91
N THR A 4 33.90 -20.27 1.64
CA THR A 4 33.19 -19.08 1.14
C THR A 4 31.79 -19.11 1.73
N LYS A 5 31.52 -18.21 2.70
CA LYS A 5 30.19 -17.90 3.22
C LYS A 5 29.33 -17.43 2.04
N LYS A 6 28.46 -18.28 1.52
CA LYS A 6 27.41 -17.87 0.58
C LYS A 6 26.41 -17.05 1.35
N ILE A 7 26.52 -15.72 1.25
CA ILE A 7 25.49 -14.80 1.70
C ILE A 7 24.30 -15.01 0.76
N LEU A 8 23.28 -15.72 1.23
CA LEU A 8 22.00 -15.85 0.55
C LEU A 8 21.24 -14.55 0.79
N VAL A 9 21.37 -13.59 -0.13
CA VAL A 9 20.47 -12.43 -0.17
C VAL A 9 19.14 -12.95 -0.70
N LEU A 10 18.23 -13.28 0.20
CA LEU A 10 16.85 -13.62 -0.13
C LEU A 10 16.10 -12.29 -0.35
N THR A 11 16.17 -11.76 -1.57
CA THR A 11 15.30 -10.65 -1.98
C THR A 11 13.87 -11.17 -2.00
N LEU A 12 13.09 -10.81 -0.98
CA LEU A 12 11.64 -11.04 -1.00
C LEU A 12 11.06 -10.20 -2.14
N ILE A 13 10.80 -10.84 -3.29
CA ILE A 13 10.03 -10.21 -4.37
C ILE A 13 8.58 -10.27 -3.91
N SER A 14 8.14 -9.23 -3.22
CA SER A 14 6.75 -9.09 -2.77
C SER A 14 5.91 -8.73 -3.99
N ALA A 15 5.24 -9.72 -4.59
CA ALA A 15 3.99 -9.41 -5.27
C ALA A 15 3.06 -8.80 -4.22
N ALA A 16 2.18 -7.84 -4.60
CA ALA A 16 1.07 -7.46 -3.74
C ALA A 16 0.33 -8.76 -3.38
N THR A 17 0.53 -9.26 -2.17
CA THR A 17 -0.22 -10.41 -1.71
C THR A 17 -1.62 -9.88 -1.46
N LEU A 18 -2.51 -10.06 -2.44
CA LEU A 18 -3.94 -10.04 -2.16
C LEU A 18 -4.12 -11.02 -1.01
N SER A 19 -4.48 -10.53 0.18
CA SER A 19 -4.75 -11.41 1.28
C SER A 19 -5.94 -12.27 0.87
N ALA A 20 -5.82 -13.59 1.06
CA ALA A 20 -6.87 -14.55 0.71
C ALA A 20 -8.20 -14.29 1.45
N TRP A 21 -8.19 -13.32 2.38
CA TRP A 21 -9.26 -12.93 3.29
C TRP A 21 -9.71 -11.48 3.11
N ALA A 22 -9.25 -10.79 2.05
CA ALA A 22 -9.64 -9.41 1.80
C ALA A 22 -11.16 -9.31 1.59
N ALA A 23 -11.81 -8.45 2.36
CA ALA A 23 -13.18 -8.04 2.13
C ALA A 23 -13.20 -6.68 1.43
N TYR A 24 -14.04 -6.54 0.39
CA TYR A 24 -14.10 -5.33 -0.44
C TYR A 24 -15.35 -4.52 -0.13
N ASN A 25 -15.32 -3.22 -0.45
CA ASN A 25 -16.44 -2.29 -0.26
C ASN A 25 -16.97 -2.25 1.18
N GLN A 26 -16.07 -2.41 2.15
CA GLN A 26 -16.42 -2.37 3.57
C GLN A 26 -16.62 -0.94 4.06
N ASN A 27 -17.30 -0.83 5.21
CA ASN A 27 -17.51 0.42 5.91
C ASN A 27 -16.55 0.53 7.10
N ILE A 28 -15.74 1.58 7.12
CA ILE A 28 -14.88 1.98 8.24
C ILE A 28 -15.13 3.47 8.45
N ILE A 29 -15.45 3.85 9.69
CA ILE A 29 -15.61 5.26 10.08
C ILE A 29 -14.30 5.99 9.85
N ALA A 30 -14.31 6.98 8.95
CA ALA A 30 -13.15 7.82 8.66
C ALA A 30 -13.02 8.91 9.74
N ILE A 31 -12.20 8.67 10.76
CA ILE A 31 -12.03 9.58 11.89
C ILE A 31 -11.13 10.78 11.55
N PHE A 32 -10.43 10.75 10.42
CA PHE A 32 -9.52 11.79 9.95
C PHE A 32 -10.22 12.75 8.99
N GLY A 33 -10.01 14.05 9.20
CA GLY A 33 -10.58 15.10 8.35
C GLY A 33 -12.12 15.12 8.32
N SER A 34 -12.70 16.29 8.09
CA SER A 34 -14.17 16.40 7.99
C SER A 34 -14.69 15.96 6.62
N GLY A 35 -15.75 15.16 6.60
CA GLY A 35 -16.51 14.87 5.37
C GLY A 35 -15.93 13.77 4.48
N ASN A 36 -14.93 13.02 4.98
CA ASN A 36 -14.48 11.80 4.30
C ASN A 36 -15.57 10.72 4.43
N PRO A 37 -15.90 10.00 3.35
CA PRO A 37 -16.92 8.96 3.42
C PRO A 37 -16.45 7.78 4.27
N ASP A 38 -17.38 7.01 4.83
CA ASP A 38 -17.07 5.81 5.62
C ASP A 38 -16.99 4.53 4.78
N ILE A 39 -17.11 4.63 3.45
CA ILE A 39 -17.34 3.48 2.55
C ILE A 39 -16.15 3.18 1.63
N GLY A 40 -16.21 2.02 0.98
CA GLY A 40 -15.31 1.66 -0.12
C GLY A 40 -13.96 1.12 0.35
N TRP A 41 -13.83 0.69 1.60
CA TRP A 41 -12.60 0.13 2.13
C TRP A 41 -12.37 -1.31 1.65
N THR A 42 -11.10 -1.64 1.39
CA THR A 42 -10.64 -3.02 1.30
C THR A 42 -10.02 -3.36 2.64
N THR A 43 -10.41 -4.48 3.26
CA THR A 43 -10.01 -4.78 4.64
C THR A 43 -9.55 -6.20 4.85
N ASP A 44 -8.66 -6.39 5.82
CA ASP A 44 -8.36 -7.68 6.45
C ASP A 44 -8.73 -7.59 7.94
N THR A 45 -9.36 -8.62 8.51
CA THR A 45 -9.82 -8.69 9.90
C THR A 45 -9.17 -9.82 10.71
N ASN A 46 -8.09 -10.42 10.19
CA ASN A 46 -7.40 -11.54 10.81
C ASN A 46 -6.82 -11.21 12.20
N ASN A 47 -6.80 -12.22 13.08
CA ASN A 47 -6.23 -12.15 14.43
C ASN A 47 -6.80 -11.02 15.31
N GLY A 48 -8.04 -10.59 15.05
CA GLY A 48 -8.70 -9.50 15.78
C GLY A 48 -8.17 -8.11 15.44
N ILE A 49 -7.29 -8.00 14.44
CA ILE A 49 -6.78 -6.74 13.90
C ILE A 49 -7.58 -6.43 12.63
N VAL A 50 -8.12 -5.21 12.53
CA VAL A 50 -8.77 -4.72 11.31
C VAL A 50 -7.85 -3.72 10.63
N LEU A 51 -7.37 -4.09 9.45
CA LEU A 51 -6.60 -3.22 8.57
C LEU A 51 -7.46 -2.81 7.38
N GLY A 52 -7.36 -1.56 6.97
CA GLY A 52 -8.11 -1.01 5.85
C GLY A 52 -7.22 -0.18 4.93
N LEU A 53 -7.38 -0.37 3.63
CA LEU A 53 -6.81 0.50 2.60
C LEU A 53 -7.91 0.93 1.61
N ARG A 54 -7.79 2.14 1.07
CA ARG A 54 -8.58 2.55 -0.10
C ARG A 54 -7.91 3.62 -0.94
N GLY A 55 -8.27 3.66 -2.22
CA GLY A 55 -8.11 4.86 -3.05
C GLY A 55 -9.33 5.77 -2.92
N LYS A 56 -9.14 7.09 -3.05
CA LYS A 56 -10.21 8.07 -3.07
C LYS A 56 -9.93 9.22 -4.04
N ASP A 57 -10.89 9.51 -4.89
CA ASP A 57 -10.89 10.70 -5.74
C ASP A 57 -11.06 11.97 -4.87
N ARG A 58 -10.21 12.97 -5.05
CA ARG A 58 -10.25 14.22 -4.25
C ARG A 58 -11.24 15.24 -4.77
N VAL A 59 -11.72 15.11 -6.00
CA VAL A 59 -12.67 16.02 -6.64
C VAL A 59 -14.09 15.67 -6.24
N ASN A 60 -14.43 14.37 -6.27
CA ASN A 60 -15.81 13.91 -6.02
C ASN A 60 -15.95 12.93 -4.84
N SER A 61 -14.85 12.63 -4.12
CA SER A 61 -14.83 11.68 -2.99
C SER A 61 -15.21 10.23 -3.33
N SER A 62 -15.20 9.85 -4.60
CA SER A 62 -15.46 8.48 -5.03
C SER A 62 -14.40 7.51 -4.52
N THR A 63 -14.86 6.41 -3.92
CA THR A 63 -14.04 5.29 -3.43
C THR A 63 -14.37 4.00 -4.18
N ALA A 64 -14.75 4.11 -5.45
CA ALA A 64 -15.11 2.97 -6.30
C ALA A 64 -14.01 1.89 -6.26
N ASN A 65 -14.41 0.70 -5.82
CA ASN A 65 -13.54 -0.42 -5.51
C ASN A 65 -14.09 -1.70 -6.16
N ILE A 66 -13.33 -2.24 -7.11
CA ILE A 66 -13.62 -3.53 -7.75
C ILE A 66 -12.54 -4.51 -7.30
N ASN A 67 -12.86 -5.33 -6.29
CA ASN A 67 -11.98 -6.39 -5.79
C ASN A 67 -10.56 -5.89 -5.42
N GLY A 68 -10.47 -4.74 -4.74
CA GLY A 68 -9.21 -4.14 -4.29
C GLY A 68 -8.55 -3.22 -5.32
N VAL A 69 -9.17 -3.06 -6.49
CA VAL A 69 -8.72 -2.13 -7.53
C VAL A 69 -9.57 -0.85 -7.50
N TYR A 70 -8.88 0.28 -7.35
CA TYR A 70 -9.46 1.62 -7.27
C TYR A 70 -9.16 2.43 -8.53
N GLY A 71 -10.10 3.31 -8.89
CA GLY A 71 -10.01 4.14 -10.10
C GLY A 71 -10.69 3.48 -11.32
N PRO A 72 -10.32 3.86 -12.56
CA PRO A 72 -9.22 4.76 -12.89
C PRO A 72 -9.49 6.21 -12.44
N TYR A 73 -8.53 6.81 -11.74
CA TYR A 73 -8.55 8.23 -11.42
C TYR A 73 -7.92 9.06 -12.55
N ALA A 74 -8.30 10.33 -12.67
CA ALA A 74 -7.69 11.22 -13.65
C ALA A 74 -6.20 11.47 -13.34
N THR A 75 -5.35 11.59 -14.35
CA THR A 75 -3.99 12.13 -14.17
C THR A 75 -4.05 13.62 -13.81
N GLY A 76 -3.05 14.11 -13.09
CA GLY A 76 -2.85 15.53 -12.84
C GLY A 76 -2.99 15.93 -11.38
N VAL A 77 -3.11 17.22 -11.17
CA VAL A 77 -3.11 17.88 -9.86
C VAL A 77 -4.40 18.66 -9.65
N VAL A 78 -4.85 18.81 -8.40
CA VAL A 78 -6.07 19.56 -8.07
C VAL A 78 -5.84 20.65 -7.02
N PRO A 79 -6.43 21.86 -7.18
CA PRO A 79 -6.40 22.92 -6.17
C PRO A 79 -6.94 22.50 -4.79
N PRO A 80 -6.64 23.24 -3.70
CA PRO A 80 -5.81 24.46 -3.66
C PRO A 80 -4.30 24.18 -3.74
N ASN A 81 -3.89 22.95 -3.44
CA ASN A 81 -2.50 22.53 -3.45
C ASN A 81 -2.16 21.92 -4.81
N ASN A 82 -1.87 22.78 -5.79
CA ASN A 82 -1.56 22.49 -7.20
C ASN A 82 -0.40 21.52 -7.46
N ASN A 83 0.12 20.86 -6.42
CA ASN A 83 1.15 19.84 -6.51
C ASN A 83 0.65 18.46 -6.07
N ARG A 84 -0.58 18.32 -5.57
CA ARG A 84 -1.14 17.04 -5.09
C ARG A 84 -1.92 16.35 -6.19
N ALA A 85 -1.79 15.03 -6.28
CA ALA A 85 -2.59 14.21 -7.19
C ALA A 85 -4.10 14.49 -7.04
N THR A 86 -4.87 14.23 -8.09
CA THR A 86 -6.35 14.22 -8.13
C THR A 86 -6.97 13.19 -7.18
N TRP A 87 -6.17 12.29 -6.62
CA TRP A 87 -6.58 11.21 -5.74
C TRP A 87 -5.67 11.11 -4.52
N ASN A 88 -6.16 10.45 -3.48
CA ASN A 88 -5.39 10.02 -2.31
C ASN A 88 -5.51 8.51 -2.16
N TRP A 89 -4.55 7.91 -1.47
CA TRP A 89 -4.74 6.60 -0.85
C TRP A 89 -4.81 6.80 0.67
N GLU A 90 -5.55 5.94 1.34
CA GLU A 90 -5.87 6.11 2.75
C GLU A 90 -5.71 4.79 3.45
N PHE A 91 -5.26 4.86 4.71
CA PHE A 91 -5.13 3.69 5.55
C PHE A 91 -5.95 3.83 6.83
N SER A 92 -6.37 2.68 7.35
CA SER A 92 -7.00 2.55 8.65
C SER A 92 -6.43 1.34 9.37
N ILE A 93 -6.05 1.54 10.62
CA ILE A 93 -5.59 0.50 11.52
C ILE A 93 -6.54 0.50 12.71
N ASN A 94 -7.11 -0.66 13.04
CA ASN A 94 -7.78 -0.91 14.30
C ASN A 94 -7.19 -2.18 14.91
N SER A 95 -6.54 -2.02 16.05
CA SER A 95 -5.85 -3.09 16.78
C SER A 95 -6.78 -4.00 17.60
N GLY A 96 -8.09 -3.85 17.44
CA GLY A 96 -9.10 -4.66 18.11
C GLY A 96 -9.38 -4.14 19.52
N SER A 97 -9.24 -5.00 20.53
CA SER A 97 -9.50 -4.67 21.94
C SER A 97 -8.26 -4.19 22.72
N VAL A 98 -7.10 -4.12 22.06
CA VAL A 98 -5.83 -3.67 22.66
C VAL A 98 -5.43 -2.30 22.09
N ASN A 99 -4.41 -1.67 22.65
CA ASN A 99 -3.89 -0.40 22.14
C ASN A 99 -2.97 -0.65 20.94
N LEU A 100 -2.84 0.33 20.05
CA LEU A 100 -2.02 0.25 18.83
C LEU A 100 -0.58 -0.19 19.12
N SER A 101 0.01 0.33 20.21
CA SER A 101 1.38 0.03 20.66
C SER A 101 1.69 -1.45 20.93
N THR A 102 0.67 -2.31 20.98
CA THR A 102 0.80 -3.78 21.12
C THR A 102 1.44 -4.44 19.89
N TYR A 103 1.35 -3.80 18.72
CA TYR A 103 1.87 -4.30 17.45
C TYR A 103 2.75 -3.24 16.77
N ASP A 104 3.51 -3.66 15.75
CA ASP A 104 4.13 -2.75 14.80
C ASP A 104 3.36 -2.81 13.47
N TYR A 105 3.19 -1.67 12.81
CA TYR A 105 2.44 -1.56 11.56
C TYR A 105 3.31 -0.93 10.49
N TYR A 106 3.24 -1.50 9.30
CA TYR A 106 4.05 -1.05 8.19
C TYR A 106 3.17 -0.85 6.97
N VAL A 107 3.50 0.19 6.21
CA VAL A 107 2.95 0.42 4.88
C VAL A 107 4.04 0.23 3.84
N GLY A 108 3.77 -0.61 2.84
CA GLY A 108 4.50 -0.67 1.58
C GLY A 108 3.87 0.28 0.57
N ILE A 109 4.69 1.20 0.05
CA ILE A 109 4.28 2.24 -0.91
C ILE A 109 4.99 1.98 -2.24
N ASP A 110 4.23 1.77 -3.30
CA ASP A 110 4.75 1.75 -4.67
C ASP A 110 4.57 3.12 -5.31
N THR A 111 5.67 3.69 -5.80
CA THR A 111 5.69 5.00 -6.47
C THR A 111 6.12 4.89 -7.93
N ASP A 112 6.45 3.69 -8.42
CA ASP A 112 6.67 3.45 -9.84
C ASP A 112 5.31 3.48 -10.55
N PRO A 113 5.11 4.33 -11.57
CA PRO A 113 3.87 4.32 -12.32
C PRO A 113 3.66 3.03 -13.14
N SER A 114 4.68 2.21 -13.35
CA SER A 114 4.53 0.94 -14.09
C SER A 114 3.70 -0.10 -13.30
N LYS A 115 3.37 -1.23 -13.92
CA LYS A 115 2.77 -2.38 -13.22
C LYS A 115 3.80 -3.20 -12.44
N CYS A 116 5.07 -2.78 -12.40
CA CYS A 116 6.07 -3.38 -11.54
C CYS A 116 5.88 -2.88 -10.12
N ILE A 117 5.81 -3.82 -9.17
CA ILE A 117 5.67 -3.48 -7.76
C ILE A 117 7.07 -3.33 -7.16
N ASN A 118 7.36 -2.18 -6.58
CA ASN A 118 8.57 -1.95 -5.80
C ASN A 118 8.26 -1.12 -4.55
N TYR A 119 8.04 -1.80 -3.43
CA TYR A 119 7.66 -1.13 -2.19
C TYR A 119 8.84 -0.42 -1.51
N THR A 120 8.61 0.84 -1.18
CA THR A 120 9.28 1.46 -0.03
C THR A 120 8.43 1.17 1.21
N VAL A 121 9.04 0.52 2.21
CA VAL A 121 8.35 0.14 3.45
C VAL A 121 8.67 1.12 4.57
N VAL A 122 7.63 1.67 5.20
CA VAL A 122 7.74 2.62 6.31
C VAL A 122 6.84 2.21 7.47
N ASP A 123 7.17 2.66 8.68
CA ASP A 123 6.33 2.47 9.86
C ASP A 123 5.09 3.39 9.77
N ALA A 124 3.89 2.80 9.83
CA ALA A 124 2.65 3.52 9.56
C ALA A 124 2.29 4.54 10.64
N LEU A 125 2.72 4.30 11.89
CA LEU A 125 2.37 5.17 13.02
C LEU A 125 3.34 6.34 13.19
N THR A 126 4.59 6.18 12.75
CA THR A 126 5.67 7.14 13.03
C THR A 126 6.22 7.84 11.79
N ASN A 127 6.02 7.31 10.58
CA ASN A 127 6.49 7.97 9.36
C ASN A 127 5.75 9.28 9.08
N TRP A 128 4.45 9.32 9.39
CA TRP A 128 3.63 10.54 9.34
C TRP A 128 3.23 10.92 10.75
N THR A 129 3.56 12.15 11.13
CA THR A 129 3.35 12.63 12.50
C THR A 129 1.91 13.11 12.74
N ASP A 130 1.11 13.28 11.69
CA ASP A 130 -0.22 13.88 11.73
C ASP A 130 -1.34 12.86 11.55
N ASN A 131 -1.09 11.58 11.82
CA ASN A 131 -2.14 10.56 11.85
C ASN A 131 -3.26 10.95 12.82
N SER A 132 -4.51 10.64 12.47
CA SER A 132 -5.63 10.78 13.40
C SER A 132 -5.78 9.53 14.24
N TYR A 133 -5.93 9.71 15.55
CA TYR A 133 -6.08 8.63 16.52
C TYR A 133 -7.47 8.63 17.17
N GLY A 134 -7.96 7.45 17.54
CA GLY A 134 -9.26 7.33 18.17
C GLY A 134 -9.56 5.94 18.70
N ASN A 135 -10.82 5.72 19.07
CA ASN A 135 -11.31 4.42 19.48
C ASN A 135 -12.56 4.00 18.71
N ASN A 136 -13.09 2.80 19.01
CA ASN A 136 -14.26 2.25 18.31
C ASN A 136 -15.53 3.11 18.43
N GLY A 137 -15.56 4.09 19.35
CA GLY A 137 -16.65 5.07 19.49
C GLY A 137 -16.34 6.44 18.86
N THR A 138 -15.16 6.65 18.28
CA THR A 138 -14.80 7.92 17.64
C THR A 138 -15.62 8.12 16.37
N ALA A 139 -16.34 9.23 16.31
CA ALA A 139 -17.17 9.58 15.16
C ALA A 139 -16.33 10.07 13.96
N ASN A 140 -16.97 10.14 12.80
CA ASN A 140 -16.36 10.62 11.56
C ASN A 140 -15.74 12.03 11.75
N GLY A 141 -14.49 12.19 11.33
CA GLY A 141 -13.73 13.43 11.46
C GLY A 141 -13.47 13.90 12.89
N GLN A 142 -13.70 13.06 13.91
CA GLN A 142 -13.48 13.40 15.33
C GLN A 142 -12.24 12.72 15.93
N GLY A 143 -11.32 12.26 15.09
CA GLY A 143 -10.01 11.78 15.53
C GLY A 143 -9.20 12.87 16.21
N VAL A 144 -8.35 12.46 17.15
CA VAL A 144 -7.34 13.34 17.74
C VAL A 144 -6.12 13.29 16.84
N GLU A 145 -5.79 14.42 16.23
CA GLU A 145 -4.65 14.53 15.33
C GLU A 145 -3.33 14.45 16.10
N GLY A 146 -2.41 13.63 15.60
CA GLY A 146 -1.01 13.68 16.00
C GLY A 146 -0.41 15.05 15.70
N THR A 147 0.48 15.50 16.56
CA THR A 147 1.28 16.70 16.37
C THR A 147 2.65 16.32 15.80
N SER A 148 3.30 17.26 15.12
CA SER A 148 4.63 17.05 14.55
C SER A 148 5.69 16.90 15.65
N GLY A 149 5.86 15.69 16.19
CA GLY A 149 6.88 15.35 17.18
C GLY A 149 6.70 13.98 17.85
N PRO A 150 7.75 13.41 18.47
CA PRO A 150 7.71 12.11 19.16
C PRO A 150 7.01 12.12 20.53
N THR A 151 6.31 13.20 20.88
CA THR A 151 5.70 13.39 22.21
C THR A 151 4.33 12.75 22.36
N ASP A 152 3.70 12.35 21.26
CA ASP A 152 2.31 11.94 21.27
C ASP A 152 2.19 10.45 21.54
N ASN A 153 1.85 10.13 22.79
CA ASN A 153 1.69 8.75 23.26
C ASN A 153 0.35 8.12 22.84
N TYR A 154 -0.25 8.60 21.75
CA TYR A 154 -1.59 8.19 21.33
C TYR A 154 -1.69 6.70 21.00
N ALA A 155 -0.62 6.09 20.49
CA ALA A 155 -0.59 4.65 20.24
C ALA A 155 -0.70 3.80 21.52
N THR A 156 -0.42 4.34 22.71
CA THR A 156 -0.62 3.62 23.98
C THR A 156 -1.98 3.88 24.61
N ILE A 157 -2.83 4.71 24.01
CA ILE A 157 -4.15 5.12 24.53
C ILE A 157 -5.26 4.63 23.61
N TYR A 158 -5.01 4.72 22.30
CA TYR A 158 -5.99 4.47 21.25
C TYR A 158 -5.71 3.14 20.57
N ASN A 159 -6.79 2.54 20.06
CA ASN A 159 -6.74 1.32 19.27
C ASN A 159 -6.93 1.59 17.77
N ILE A 160 -7.27 2.83 17.36
CA ILE A 160 -7.43 3.24 15.95
C ILE A 160 -6.42 4.33 15.56
N ALA A 161 -5.81 4.16 14.38
CA ALA A 161 -5.04 5.20 13.67
C ALA A 161 -5.42 5.21 12.19
N GLN A 162 -5.61 6.39 11.62
CA GLN A 162 -5.98 6.56 10.21
C GLN A 162 -5.31 7.79 9.60
N GLN A 163 -5.11 7.78 8.29
CA GLN A 163 -4.65 8.97 7.57
C GLN A 163 -4.97 8.91 6.06
N SER A 164 -5.06 10.10 5.46
CA SER A 164 -5.11 10.32 4.02
C SER A 164 -3.75 10.74 3.48
N GLN A 165 -3.20 9.97 2.55
CA GLN A 165 -1.89 10.21 1.96
C GLN A 165 -2.01 10.54 0.47
N ASN A 166 -1.12 11.40 -0.02
CA ASN A 166 -1.04 11.73 -1.44
C ASN A 166 0.23 11.14 -2.06
N LEU A 167 0.12 10.67 -3.30
CA LEU A 167 1.23 10.09 -4.07
C LEU A 167 2.51 10.96 -4.02
N VAL A 168 2.35 12.28 -4.09
CA VAL A 168 3.50 13.20 -4.17
C VAL A 168 4.30 13.28 -2.88
N PHE A 169 3.72 12.92 -1.74
CA PHE A 169 4.44 12.90 -0.46
C PHE A 169 5.46 11.75 -0.40
N ALA A 170 5.25 10.70 -1.19
CA ALA A 170 6.21 9.63 -1.39
C ALA A 170 7.12 9.86 -2.62
N GLY A 171 7.03 11.03 -3.27
CA GLY A 171 7.84 11.37 -4.45
C GLY A 171 7.31 10.87 -5.79
N GLY A 172 6.08 10.32 -5.84
CA GLY A 172 5.47 9.88 -7.09
C GLY A 172 5.01 11.04 -7.98
N ASN A 173 4.93 10.80 -9.30
CA ASN A 173 4.53 11.82 -10.28
C ASN A 173 3.02 11.71 -10.60
N PRO A 174 2.20 12.70 -10.22
CA PRO A 174 0.75 12.64 -10.39
C PRO A 174 0.29 12.86 -11.83
N THR A 175 1.17 13.34 -12.73
CA THR A 175 0.82 13.68 -14.11
C THR A 175 0.93 12.52 -15.09
N LEU A 176 1.47 11.38 -14.64
CA LEU A 176 1.61 10.18 -15.47
C LEU A 176 0.45 9.21 -15.24
N PRO A 177 -0.06 8.54 -16.29
CA PRO A 177 -0.83 7.32 -16.11
C PRO A 177 -0.01 6.31 -15.31
N GLY A 178 -0.64 5.60 -14.40
CA GLY A 178 0.09 4.72 -13.50
C GLY A 178 -0.75 3.63 -12.85
N THR A 179 -0.08 2.60 -12.35
CA THR A 179 -0.69 1.55 -11.53
C THR A 179 0.14 1.40 -10.26
N TYR A 180 -0.35 1.95 -9.17
CA TYR A 180 0.35 1.98 -7.90
C TYR A 180 -0.21 0.92 -6.97
N SER A 181 0.67 0.15 -6.33
CA SER A 181 0.28 -0.83 -5.32
C SER A 181 0.54 -0.30 -3.91
N TYR A 182 -0.33 -0.64 -2.97
CA TYR A 182 -0.15 -0.34 -1.56
C TYR A 182 -0.39 -1.59 -0.74
N GLU A 183 0.36 -1.72 0.34
CA GLU A 183 0.17 -2.79 1.30
C GLU A 183 0.26 -2.24 2.72
N LEU A 184 -0.61 -2.71 3.61
CA LEU A 184 -0.62 -2.41 5.03
C LEU A 184 -0.63 -3.72 5.78
N TYR A 185 0.27 -3.88 6.74
CA TYR A 185 0.33 -5.09 7.54
C TYR A 185 0.75 -4.82 8.98
N ALA A 186 0.35 -5.73 9.87
CA ALA A 186 0.71 -5.74 11.27
C ALA A 186 1.63 -6.93 11.57
N VAL A 187 2.60 -6.72 12.46
CA VAL A 187 3.47 -7.76 13.02
C VAL A 187 3.52 -7.65 14.54
N ALA A 188 3.98 -8.71 15.21
CA ALA A 188 4.21 -8.61 16.66
C ALA A 188 5.28 -7.56 17.00
N LYS A 189 5.09 -6.87 18.13
CA LYS A 189 5.96 -5.78 18.58
C LYS A 189 7.44 -6.18 18.60
N GLY A 190 8.29 -5.36 17.99
CA GLY A 190 9.73 -5.53 17.94
C GLY A 190 10.24 -6.46 16.82
N ASN A 191 9.35 -7.08 16.02
CA ASN A 191 9.77 -8.02 14.98
C ASN A 191 10.24 -7.33 13.68
N GLY A 192 10.03 -6.01 13.55
CA GLY A 192 10.44 -5.26 12.37
C GLY A 192 9.60 -5.55 11.11
N PRO A 193 9.87 -4.87 9.99
CA PRO A 193 9.08 -4.99 8.75
C PRO A 193 9.13 -6.37 8.09
N THR A 194 10.05 -7.25 8.53
CA THR A 194 10.17 -8.63 8.02
C THR A 194 9.55 -9.67 8.95
N GLY A 195 8.91 -9.23 10.03
CA GLY A 195 8.20 -10.10 10.97
C GLY A 195 7.04 -10.86 10.32
N VAL A 196 6.62 -11.95 10.97
CA VAL A 196 5.43 -12.70 10.54
C VAL A 196 4.21 -11.78 10.60
N ARG A 197 3.51 -11.67 9.47
CA ARG A 197 2.31 -10.84 9.33
C ARG A 197 1.15 -11.46 10.09
N LEU A 198 0.58 -10.69 11.02
CA LEU A 198 -0.63 -11.05 11.78
C LEU A 198 -1.90 -10.69 11.00
N ALA A 199 -1.86 -9.60 10.25
CA ALA A 199 -2.89 -9.20 9.30
C ALA A 199 -2.20 -8.45 8.16
N SER A 200 -2.77 -8.51 6.95
CA SER A 200 -2.22 -7.85 5.77
C SER A 200 -3.33 -7.52 4.78
N VAL A 201 -3.34 -6.31 4.26
CA VAL A 201 -4.26 -5.89 3.20
C VAL A 201 -3.48 -5.17 2.11
N GLY A 202 -3.83 -5.46 0.85
CA GLY A 202 -3.23 -4.84 -0.32
C GLY A 202 -4.30 -4.27 -1.24
N ILE A 203 -3.98 -3.16 -1.90
CA ILE A 203 -4.82 -2.55 -2.94
C ILE A 203 -3.98 -2.14 -4.14
N THR A 204 -4.67 -1.94 -5.25
CA THR A 204 -4.11 -1.34 -6.46
C THR A 204 -4.89 -0.08 -6.81
N VAL A 205 -4.18 1.00 -7.11
CA VAL A 205 -4.77 2.24 -7.63
C VAL A 205 -4.37 2.43 -9.08
N VAL A 206 -5.36 2.57 -9.95
CA VAL A 206 -5.17 2.82 -11.39
C VAL A 206 -5.41 4.30 -11.67
N VAL A 207 -4.51 4.91 -12.44
CA VAL A 207 -4.56 6.33 -12.84
C VAL A 207 -4.44 6.43 -14.35
N GLY A 208 -5.32 7.22 -14.97
CA GLY A 208 -5.41 7.34 -16.43
C GLY A 208 -5.66 6.00 -17.10
N THR A 209 -4.84 5.67 -18.10
CA THR A 209 -4.86 4.38 -18.80
C THR A 209 -4.18 3.24 -18.01
N GLY A 210 -3.69 3.52 -16.80
CA GLY A 210 -2.85 2.61 -16.04
C GLY A 210 -1.38 2.62 -16.47
N GLY A 211 -0.56 1.93 -15.68
CA GLY A 211 0.87 1.81 -15.88
C GLY A 211 1.27 0.93 -17.05
N ALA A 212 2.49 1.16 -17.56
CA ALA A 212 3.12 0.25 -18.51
C ALA A 212 3.28 -1.15 -17.90
N PHE A 213 3.20 -2.19 -18.73
CA PHE A 213 3.43 -3.56 -18.27
C PHE A 213 4.83 -3.75 -17.69
N CYS A 214 4.94 -4.68 -16.75
CA CYS A 214 6.20 -4.95 -16.09
C CYS A 214 7.10 -5.86 -16.95
N VAL A 215 7.70 -5.27 -17.99
CA VAL A 215 8.50 -5.98 -18.99
C VAL A 215 9.93 -6.18 -18.49
N PRO A 216 10.49 -7.40 -18.56
CA PRO A 216 11.88 -7.62 -18.17
C PRO A 216 12.81 -6.98 -19.20
N THR A 217 13.78 -6.19 -18.73
CA THR A 217 14.82 -5.57 -19.55
C THR A 217 16.18 -6.28 -19.43
N THR A 218 16.33 -7.18 -18.45
CA THR A 218 17.54 -8.00 -18.29
C THR A 218 17.19 -9.44 -17.96
N ALA A 219 17.99 -10.39 -18.44
CA ALA A 219 17.80 -11.82 -18.16
C ALA A 219 17.83 -12.12 -16.64
N ASN A 220 18.51 -11.29 -15.85
CA ASN A 220 18.57 -11.44 -14.40
C ASN A 220 17.21 -11.19 -13.72
N GLN A 221 16.38 -10.29 -14.25
CA GLN A 221 15.04 -10.05 -13.70
C GLN A 221 14.09 -11.24 -13.87
N CYS A 222 14.39 -12.16 -14.78
CA CYS A 222 13.62 -13.38 -14.98
C CYS A 222 13.99 -14.50 -13.99
N LYS A 223 15.17 -14.43 -13.35
CA LYS A 223 15.71 -15.51 -12.53
C LYS A 223 15.00 -15.58 -11.16
N ASN A 224 15.11 -16.74 -10.51
CA ASN A 224 14.65 -16.96 -9.13
C ASN A 224 13.16 -16.60 -8.92
N GLY A 225 12.31 -16.97 -9.89
CA GLY A 225 10.88 -16.68 -9.84
C GLY A 225 10.48 -15.28 -10.35
N GLY A 226 11.44 -14.41 -10.67
CA GLY A 226 11.14 -13.06 -11.18
C GLY A 226 10.29 -13.06 -12.46
N TRP A 227 10.38 -14.10 -13.30
CA TRP A 227 9.52 -14.28 -14.48
C TRP A 227 8.01 -14.33 -14.14
N MET A 228 7.62 -14.74 -12.93
CA MET A 228 6.22 -14.84 -12.52
C MET A 228 5.57 -13.47 -12.32
N THR A 229 6.38 -12.45 -12.01
CA THR A 229 5.93 -11.07 -11.77
C THR A 229 6.24 -10.14 -12.94
N ARG A 230 6.63 -10.71 -14.09
CA ARG A 230 6.94 -9.98 -15.32
C ARG A 230 6.02 -10.44 -16.44
N THR A 231 5.79 -9.57 -17.40
CA THR A 231 4.97 -9.86 -18.58
C THR A 231 5.68 -9.41 -19.85
N ARG A 232 5.22 -9.90 -21.00
CA ARG A 232 5.63 -9.35 -22.29
C ARG A 232 5.06 -7.94 -22.49
N ALA A 233 5.53 -7.22 -23.51
CA ALA A 233 5.02 -5.88 -23.84
C ALA A 233 3.51 -5.83 -24.13
N ASN A 234 2.91 -6.94 -24.53
CA ASN A 234 1.46 -7.06 -24.74
C ASN A 234 0.67 -7.51 -23.49
N GLY A 235 1.33 -7.63 -22.34
CA GLY A 235 0.72 -8.05 -21.07
C GLY A 235 0.57 -9.56 -20.87
N SER A 236 0.93 -10.40 -21.84
CA SER A 236 0.89 -11.85 -21.66
C SER A 236 1.98 -12.33 -20.69
N THR A 237 1.67 -13.38 -19.92
CA THR A 237 2.57 -13.97 -18.93
C THR A 237 3.65 -14.84 -19.59
N PHE A 238 4.77 -15.03 -18.90
CA PHE A 238 5.78 -16.01 -19.29
C PHE A 238 5.41 -17.40 -18.79
N LYS A 239 5.75 -18.42 -19.57
CA LYS A 239 5.44 -19.82 -19.20
C LYS A 239 6.38 -20.36 -18.11
N ASN A 240 7.63 -19.91 -18.13
CA ASN A 240 8.67 -20.30 -17.19
C ASN A 240 9.86 -19.31 -17.28
N GLN A 241 10.87 -19.52 -16.44
CA GLN A 241 12.09 -18.71 -16.41
C GLN A 241 12.83 -18.67 -17.77
N GLY A 242 12.89 -19.80 -18.49
CA GLY A 242 13.58 -19.89 -19.78
C GLY A 242 12.91 -19.04 -20.85
N ASP A 243 11.57 -19.06 -20.89
CA ASP A 243 10.76 -18.24 -21.80
C ASP A 243 10.98 -16.73 -21.57
N CYS A 244 11.02 -16.30 -20.30
CA CYS A 244 11.33 -14.92 -19.95
C CYS A 244 12.75 -14.50 -20.35
N ILE A 245 13.75 -15.34 -20.06
CA ILE A 245 15.15 -15.04 -20.43
C ILE A 245 15.30 -14.96 -21.95
N GLN A 246 14.64 -15.88 -22.68
CA GLN A 246 14.66 -15.87 -24.13
C GLN A 246 14.05 -14.59 -24.69
N TYR A 247 12.89 -14.15 -24.18
CA TYR A 247 12.25 -12.90 -24.56
C TYR A 247 13.20 -11.70 -24.45
N VAL A 248 13.96 -11.60 -23.35
CA VAL A 248 14.94 -10.52 -23.17
C VAL A 248 16.08 -10.63 -24.18
N ASN A 249 16.62 -11.83 -24.38
CA ASN A 249 17.78 -12.03 -25.26
C ASN A 249 17.46 -11.78 -26.75
N THR A 250 16.19 -11.89 -27.16
CA THR A 250 15.78 -11.67 -28.57
C THR A 250 15.26 -10.27 -28.87
N GLY A 251 15.15 -9.37 -27.87
CA GLY A 251 14.95 -7.93 -28.07
C GLY A 251 13.52 -7.50 -28.46
N HIS A 252 12.50 -7.96 -27.74
CA HIS A 252 11.09 -7.64 -27.99
C HIS A 252 10.49 -6.55 -27.10
#